data_AF-A0A914Y2N5-F1
#
_entry.id   AF-A0A914Y2N5-F1
#
_cell.length_a   1.000
_cell.length_b   1.000
_cell.length_c   1.000
_cell.angle_alpha   90.00
_cell.angle_beta   90.00
_cell.angle_gamma   90.00
#
_symmetry.space_group_name_H-M   'P 1'
#
loop_
_entity.id
_entity.type
_entity.pdbx_description
1 polymer ?
#
loop_
_entity_poly.entity_id
_entity_poly.type
_entity_poly.pdbx_seq_one_letter_code
_entity_poly.pdbx_strand_id
1 'polypeptide(L)'
;MESLQLENFTTHNQNNEESVSQVLKLSQCYKKSLEDEENMTEEQKAKNVGKQDPKRHLDETVNKMLADNIVQNLASMMDTASFQ
;
A
#
# COMPACT_ATOMS: atom_id res chain seq x y z
N MET A 1 -0.52 0.58 -24.99
CA MET A 1 -0.84 2.03 -24.91
C MET A 1 -1.51 2.41 -23.59
N GLU A 2 -1.70 1.51 -22.62
CA GLU A 2 -2.23 1.86 -21.29
C GLU A 2 -1.26 2.69 -20.42
N SER A 3 0.06 2.60 -20.66
CA SER A 3 1.08 3.33 -19.87
C SER A 3 1.08 4.86 -20.07
N LEU A 4 0.35 5.38 -21.06
CA LEU A 4 0.28 6.81 -21.40
C LEU A 4 -1.15 7.37 -21.23
N GLN A 5 -2.11 6.54 -20.83
CA GLN A 5 -3.45 7.04 -20.52
C GLN A 5 -3.49 7.42 -19.04
N LEU A 6 -3.76 8.69 -18.77
CA LEU A 6 -4.11 9.15 -17.43
C LEU A 6 -5.40 8.45 -16.98
N GLU A 7 -5.37 7.82 -15.81
CA GLU A 7 -6.61 7.44 -15.13
C GLU A 7 -7.43 8.69 -14.79
N ASN A 8 -8.75 8.52 -14.69
CA ASN A 8 -9.61 9.60 -14.25
C ASN A 8 -9.18 10.07 -12.85
N PHE A 9 -8.85 11.37 -12.71
CA PHE A 9 -8.41 11.96 -11.45
C PHE A 9 -9.40 11.72 -10.29
N THR A 10 -10.70 11.65 -10.55
CA THR A 10 -11.71 11.35 -9.52
C THR A 10 -11.56 9.92 -9.01
N THR A 11 -11.41 8.96 -9.92
CA THR A 11 -11.20 7.54 -9.57
C THR A 11 -9.85 7.34 -8.88
N HIS A 12 -8.79 7.99 -9.37
CA HIS A 12 -7.46 7.91 -8.76
C HIS A 12 -7.45 8.49 -7.34
N ASN A 13 -8.17 9.59 -7.09
CA ASN A 13 -8.33 10.14 -5.74
C ASN A 13 -9.09 9.19 -4.80
N GLN A 14 -10.17 8.56 -5.27
CA GLN A 14 -10.90 7.57 -4.49
C GLN A 14 -10.02 6.37 -4.14
N ASN A 15 -9.27 5.85 -5.12
CA ASN A 15 -8.31 4.76 -4.90
C ASN A 15 -7.22 5.14 -3.90
N ASN A 16 -6.75 6.40 -3.92
CA ASN A 16 -5.79 6.92 -2.94
C ASN A 16 -6.38 6.98 -1.54
N GLU A 17 -7.59 7.51 -1.40
CA GLU A 17 -8.27 7.60 -0.11
C GLU A 17 -8.48 6.20 0.50
N GLU A 18 -8.92 5.24 -0.32
CA GLU A 18 -9.07 3.85 0.09
C GLU A 18 -7.73 3.21 0.46
N SER A 19 -6.68 3.42 -0.33
CA SER A 19 -5.34 2.88 -0.07
C SER A 19 -4.75 3.42 1.23
N VAL A 20 -4.89 4.72 1.50
CA VAL A 20 -4.45 5.33 2.75
C VAL A 20 -5.25 4.79 3.95
N SER A 21 -6.55 4.60 3.79
CA SER A 21 -7.41 3.97 4.81
C SER A 21 -6.99 2.52 5.10
N GLN A 22 -6.61 1.76 4.06
CA GLN A 22 -6.07 0.40 4.20
C GLN A 22 -4.71 0.41 4.90
N VAL A 23 -3.80 1.32 4.54
CA VAL A 23 -2.50 1.46 5.20
C VAL A 23 -2.66 1.78 6.69
N LEU A 24 -3.63 2.64 7.06
CA LEU A 24 -3.94 2.92 8.46
C LEU A 24 -4.43 1.66 9.20
N LYS A 25 -5.37 0.91 8.62
CA LYS A 25 -5.87 -0.35 9.19
C LYS A 25 -4.75 -1.38 9.36
N LEU A 26 -3.91 -1.56 8.34
CA LEU A 26 -2.78 -2.48 8.38
C LEU A 26 -1.74 -2.05 9.42
N SER A 27 -1.50 -0.75 9.58
CA SER A 27 -0.60 -0.22 10.63
C SER A 27 -1.13 -0.51 12.04
N GLN A 28 -2.44 -0.40 12.25
CA GLN A 28 -3.09 -0.77 13.52
C GLN A 28 -3.01 -2.29 13.76
N CYS A 29 -3.25 -3.11 12.73
CA CYS A 29 -3.09 -4.56 12.82
C CYS A 29 -1.64 -4.98 13.09
N TYR A 30 -0.66 -4.31 12.49
CA TYR A 30 0.76 -4.54 12.74
C TYR A 30 1.13 -4.21 14.19
N LYS A 31 0.68 -3.05 14.69
CA LYS A 31 0.89 -2.67 16.10
C LYS A 31 0.30 -3.70 17.06
N LYS A 32 -0.94 -4.13 16.81
CA LYS A 32 -1.59 -5.16 17.63
C LYS A 32 -0.87 -6.51 17.55
N SER A 33 -0.41 -6.90 16.35
CA SER A 33 0.34 -8.14 16.18
C SER A 33 1.66 -8.12 16.96
N LEU A 34 2.36 -6.98 16.99
CA LEU A 34 3.58 -6.80 17.80
C LEU A 34 3.29 -6.89 19.31
N GLU A 35 2.22 -6.25 19.79
CA GLU A 35 1.80 -6.33 21.20
C GLU A 35 1.43 -7.77 21.61
N ASP A 36 0.76 -8.51 20.72
CA ASP A 36 0.44 -9.92 20.92
C ASP A 36 1.73 -10.79 20.88
N GLU A 37 2.69 -10.47 20.00
CA GLU A 37 3.97 -11.17 19.89
C GLU A 37 4.90 -10.95 21.09
N GLU A 38 4.83 -9.78 21.73
CA GLU A 38 5.57 -9.46 22.96
C GLU A 38 5.08 -10.30 24.16
N ASN A 39 3.79 -10.65 24.17
CA ASN A 39 3.16 -11.47 25.21
C ASN A 39 3.23 -12.99 24.94
N MET A 40 3.74 -13.43 23.78
CA MET A 40 3.81 -14.85 23.39
C MET A 40 5.18 -15.48 23.66
N THR A 41 5.18 -16.72 24.13
CA THR A 41 6.39 -17.55 24.32
C THR A 41 6.92 -18.09 22.98
N GLU A 42 8.24 -18.35 22.90
CA GLU A 42 8.97 -18.78 21.69
C GLU A 42 8.33 -19.96 20.93
N GLU A 43 7.74 -20.93 21.65
CA GLU A 43 7.05 -22.08 21.04
C GLU A 43 5.76 -21.72 20.31
N GLN A 44 5.06 -20.66 20.74
CA GLN A 44 3.86 -20.20 20.04
C GLN A 44 4.19 -19.29 18.85
N LYS A 45 5.34 -18.59 18.87
CA LYS A 45 5.86 -17.85 17.71
C LYS A 45 6.19 -18.80 16.55
N ALA A 46 6.73 -19.98 16.84
CA ALA A 46 6.97 -21.02 15.86
C ALA A 46 5.68 -21.54 15.17
N LYS A 47 4.53 -21.49 15.84
CA LYS A 47 3.21 -21.85 15.26
C LYS A 47 2.62 -20.79 14.33
N ASN A 48 3.08 -19.55 14.42
CA ASN A 48 2.65 -18.47 13.52
C ASN A 48 3.46 -18.44 12.21
N VAL A 49 4.49 -19.27 12.07
CA VAL A 49 5.24 -19.46 10.82
C VAL A 49 4.28 -19.98 9.75
N GLY A 50 3.85 -19.10 8.84
CA GLY A 50 2.88 -19.38 7.77
C GLY A 50 1.64 -18.48 7.77
N LYS A 51 1.36 -17.74 8.86
CA LYS A 51 0.40 -16.63 8.80
C LYS A 51 1.06 -15.46 8.06
N GLN A 52 0.27 -14.77 7.23
CA GLN A 52 0.71 -13.62 6.46
C GLN A 52 1.40 -12.60 7.38
N ASP A 53 2.68 -12.34 7.12
CA ASP A 53 3.48 -11.40 7.89
C ASP A 53 2.85 -9.99 7.76
N PRO A 54 2.27 -9.44 8.84
CA PRO A 54 1.57 -8.16 8.79
C PRO A 54 2.51 -7.01 8.37
N LYS A 55 3.81 -7.13 8.68
CA LYS A 55 4.83 -6.16 8.27
C LYS A 55 5.01 -6.20 6.76
N ARG A 56 5.19 -7.40 6.21
CA ARG A 56 5.36 -7.59 4.76
C ARG A 56 4.14 -7.13 3.98
N HIS A 57 2.94 -7.41 4.47
CA HIS A 57 1.71 -6.98 3.81
C HIS A 57 1.51 -5.45 3.85
N LEU A 58 1.93 -4.80 4.95
CA LEU A 58 1.96 -3.34 5.03
C LEU A 58 2.94 -2.76 4.00
N ASP A 59 4.18 -3.29 3.93
CA ASP A 59 5.19 -2.83 2.98
C ASP A 59 4.76 -3.00 1.52
N GLU A 60 4.14 -4.14 1.17
CA GLU A 60 3.64 -4.39 -0.19
C GLU A 60 2.52 -3.41 -0.57
N THR A 61 1.58 -3.14 0.35
CA THR A 61 0.47 -2.20 0.12
C THR A 61 0.97 -0.77 -0.06
N VAL A 62 1.91 -0.32 0.77
CA VAL A 62 2.49 1.03 0.68
C VAL A 62 3.29 1.19 -0.61
N ASN A 63 4.11 0.19 -0.98
CA ASN A 63 4.89 0.25 -2.22
C ASN A 63 4.00 0.34 -3.46
N LYS A 64 2.90 -0.42 -3.49
CA LYS A 64 1.94 -0.34 -4.60
C LYS A 64 1.30 1.05 -4.68
N MET A 65 0.81 1.58 -3.56
CA MET A 65 0.21 2.92 -3.50
C MET A 65 1.19 3.99 -4.00
N LEU A 66 2.45 3.93 -3.58
CA LEU A 66 3.48 4.88 -4.04
C LEU A 66 3.76 4.74 -5.54
N ALA A 67 3.86 3.51 -6.05
CA ALA A 67 4.10 3.27 -7.47
C ALA A 67 2.97 3.84 -8.34
N ASP A 68 1.71 3.58 -7.97
CA ASP A 68 0.53 4.04 -8.71
C ASP A 68 0.48 5.58 -8.77
N ASN A 69 0.78 6.25 -7.65
CA ASN A 69 0.86 7.71 -7.59
C ASN A 69 2.01 8.30 -8.43
N ILE A 70 3.18 7.67 -8.40
CA ILE A 70 4.35 8.12 -9.17
C ILE A 70 4.04 8.04 -10.67
N VAL A 71 3.48 6.93 -11.13
CA VAL A 71 3.13 6.73 -12.55
C VAL A 71 2.07 7.74 -12.99
N GLN A 72 1.01 7.94 -12.21
CA GLN A 72 -0.05 8.91 -12.52
C GLN A 72 0.50 10.35 -12.63
N ASN A 73 1.39 10.74 -11.71
CA ASN A 73 1.95 12.08 -11.70
C ASN A 73 2.92 12.30 -12.88
N LEU A 74 3.75 11.30 -13.19
CA LEU A 74 4.63 11.32 -14.37
C LEU A 74 3.84 11.39 -15.68
N ALA A 75 2.76 10.61 -15.80
CA ALA A 75 1.88 10.66 -16.97
C ALA A 75 1.26 12.05 -17.14
N SER A 76 0.81 12.68 -16.06
CA SER A 76 0.25 14.04 -16.06
C SER A 76 1.27 15.09 -16.52
N MET A 77 2.51 14.98 -16.02
CA MET A 77 3.61 15.86 -16.44
C MET A 77 4.02 15.65 -17.90
N MET A 78 4.01 14.40 -18.38
CA MET A 78 4.31 14.10 -19.78
C MET A 78 3.22 14.62 -20.72
N ASP A 79 1.95 14.45 -20.38
CA ASP A 79 0.84 14.94 -21.20
C ASP A 79 0.86 16.46 -21.31
N THR A 80 1.11 17.16 -20.20
CA THR A 80 1.25 18.63 -20.22
C THR A 80 2.45 19.12 -21.03
N ALA A 81 3.58 18.40 -21.02
CA ALA A 81 4.76 18.78 -21.81
C ALA A 81 4.66 18.40 -23.30
N SER A 82 3.91 17.34 -23.65
CA SER A 82 3.85 16.79 -25.01
C SER A 82 2.73 17.38 -25.86
N PHE A 83 1.63 17.81 -25.23
CA PHE A 83 0.43 18.30 -25.91
C PHE A 83 0.18 19.81 -25.67
N GLN A 84 1.21 20.55 -25.26
CA GLN A 84 1.26 22.03 -25.30
C GLN A 84 1.81 22.56 -26.63
#